data_AF-G5SUH2-F1
#
_entry.id   AF-G5SUH2-F1
#
_cell.length_a   1.000
_cell.length_b   1.000
_cell.length_c   1.000
_cell.angle_alpha   90.00
_cell.angle_beta   90.00
_cell.angle_gamma   90.00
#
_symmetry.space_group_name_H-M   'P 1'
#
loop_
_entity.id
_entity.type
_entity.pdbx_description
1 polymer ?
#
loop_
_entity_poly.entity_id
_entity_poly.type
_entity_poly.pdbx_seq_one_letter_code
_entity_poly.pdbx_strand_id
1 'polypeptide(L)' 'MMGEKAVYGCAGLKTIYCQAAEPASIHADTFGGIRFNVCRLHVPQGSTEKYKQDKHWKYFSQIEEYGTTLQAMNRS' A
#
# COMPACT_ATOMS: atom_id res chain seq x y z
N MET A 1 -4.84 7.33 10.46
CA MET A 1 -3.63 7.00 11.24
C MET A 1 -3.59 5.47 11.35
N MET A 2 -2.61 4.81 10.73
CA MET A 2 -2.47 3.36 10.84
C MET A 2 -1.84 3.08 12.22
N GLY A 3 -2.50 2.27 13.06
CA GLY A 3 -2.04 2.02 14.43
C GLY A 3 -0.73 1.24 14.50
N GLU A 4 0.08 1.53 15.51
CA GLU A 4 1.27 0.75 15.88
C GLU A 4 0.85 -0.72 16.01
N LYS A 5 1.39 -1.60 15.15
CA LYS A 5 1.08 -3.04 15.02
C LYS A 5 -0.18 -3.45 14.23
N ALA A 6 -0.71 -2.62 13.33
CA ALA A 6 -1.85 -3.02 12.47
C ALA A 6 -1.65 -4.34 11.68
N VAL A 7 -0.41 -4.79 11.49
CA VAL A 7 -0.05 -5.98 10.69
C VAL A 7 1.02 -6.86 11.36
N TYR A 8 1.32 -6.64 12.64
CA TYR A 8 2.34 -7.42 13.36
C TYR A 8 1.87 -8.87 13.57
N GLY A 9 2.56 -9.83 12.96
CA GLY A 9 2.20 -11.26 13.05
C GLY A 9 1.39 -11.81 11.86
N CYS A 10 1.01 -10.98 10.88
CA CYS A 10 0.36 -11.45 9.66
C CYS A 10 1.40 -11.99 8.66
N ALA A 11 2.07 -13.09 8.99
CA ALA A 11 3.04 -13.77 8.10
C ALA A 11 2.43 -14.21 6.75
N GLY A 12 1.09 -14.20 6.62
CA GLY A 12 0.35 -14.46 5.39
C GLY A 12 -0.16 -13.22 4.65
N LEU A 13 0.23 -12.00 5.04
CA LEU A 13 -0.24 -10.78 4.37
C LEU A 13 0.38 -10.66 2.96
N LYS A 14 -0.35 -11.13 1.96
CA LYS A 14 0.08 -11.12 0.56
C LYS A 14 -0.28 -9.82 -0.17
N THR A 15 -1.23 -9.05 0.35
CA THR A 15 -1.81 -7.92 -0.37
C THR A 15 -2.17 -6.78 0.59
N ILE A 16 -1.78 -5.55 0.25
CA ILE A 16 -2.14 -4.31 0.95
C ILE A 16 -2.82 -3.40 -0.06
N TYR A 17 -3.96 -2.83 0.29
CA TYR A 17 -4.65 -1.82 -0.53
C TYR A 17 -4.54 -0.45 0.13
N CYS A 18 -3.94 0.49 -0.59
CA CYS A 18 -3.82 1.87 -0.21
C CYS A 18 -4.74 2.74 -1.05
N GLN A 19 -5.69 3.41 -0.39
CA GLN A 19 -6.63 4.32 -1.04
C GLN A 19 -6.09 5.75 -1.20
N ALA A 20 -4.98 6.08 -0.53
CA ALA A 20 -4.39 7.40 -0.57
C ALA A 20 -3.47 7.54 -1.78
N ALA A 21 -3.64 8.63 -2.54
CA ALA A 21 -2.74 8.97 -3.65
C ALA A 21 -1.34 9.39 -3.16
N GLU A 22 -1.27 9.87 -1.92
CA GLU A 22 -0.01 10.15 -1.22
C GLU A 22 0.29 9.05 -0.20
N PRO A 23 1.56 8.65 -0.04
CA PRO A 23 1.95 7.71 1.00
C PRO A 23 1.65 8.30 2.38
N ALA A 24 0.92 7.54 3.20
CA ALA A 24 0.62 7.96 4.56
C ALA A 24 1.89 7.96 5.42
N SER A 25 2.03 8.95 6.29
CA SER A 25 3.03 8.95 7.37
C SER A 25 2.73 7.81 8.33
N ILE A 26 3.58 6.80 8.32
CA ILE A 26 3.53 5.63 9.19
C ILE A 26 4.77 5.58 10.08
N HIS A 27 4.66 4.88 11.21
CA HIS A 27 5.79 4.57 12.07
C HIS A 27 6.63 3.44 11.46
N ALA A 28 7.94 3.39 11.74
CA ALA A 28 8.86 2.43 11.12
C ALA A 28 8.53 0.97 11.47
N ASP A 29 7.90 0.74 12.62
CA ASP A 29 7.43 -0.55 13.10
C ASP A 29 6.04 -0.94 12.55
N THR A 30 5.39 -0.07 11.77
CA THR A 30 4.08 -0.35 11.15
C THR A 30 4.12 -1.62 10.32
N PHE A 31 5.22 -1.88 9.60
CA PHE A 31 5.42 -3.09 8.79
C PHE A 31 6.28 -4.15 9.49
N GLY A 32 6.42 -4.08 10.82
CA GLY A 32 7.19 -5.04 11.59
C GLY A 32 6.70 -6.48 11.37
N GLY A 33 7.56 -7.33 10.80
CA GLY A 33 7.24 -8.73 10.51
C GLY A 33 6.64 -9.01 9.13
N ILE A 34 6.45 -8.00 8.28
CA ILE A 34 6.04 -8.20 6.87
C ILE A 34 7.24 -8.57 6.00
N ARG A 35 7.01 -9.50 5.07
CA ARG A 35 7.93 -9.81 3.98
C ARG A 35 7.58 -8.94 2.76
N PHE A 36 8.29 -7.81 2.61
CA PHE A 36 8.04 -6.85 1.52
C PHE A 36 8.20 -7.42 0.10
N ASN A 37 8.94 -8.51 -0.06
CA ASN A 37 9.17 -9.17 -1.34
C ASN A 37 8.01 -10.06 -1.81
N VAL A 38 7.11 -10.45 -0.91
CA VAL A 38 5.92 -11.27 -1.23
C VAL A 38 4.62 -10.50 -1.03
N CYS A 39 4.68 -9.35 -0.36
CA CYS A 39 3.54 -8.49 -0.14
C CYS A 39 3.38 -7.53 -1.32
N ARG A 40 2.19 -7.56 -1.92
CA ARG A 40 1.81 -6.73 -3.04
C ARG A 40 1.06 -5.49 -2.55
N LEU A 41 1.57 -4.33 -2.90
CA LEU A 41 1.00 -3.04 -2.56
C LEU A 41 0.16 -2.52 -3.73
N HIS A 42 -1.13 -2.39 -3.53
CA HIS A 42 -2.04 -1.76 -4.48
C HIS A 42 -2.22 -0.29 -4.14
N VAL A 43 -1.88 0.60 -5.06
CA VAL A 43 -1.99 2.07 -4.90
C VAL A 43 -2.90 2.66 -5.99
N PRO A 44 -3.44 3.87 -5.80
CA PRO A 44 -4.23 4.52 -6.83
C PRO A 44 -3.34 4.84 -8.05
N GLN A 45 -3.92 4.81 -9.25
CA GLN A 45 -3.22 5.17 -10.48
C GLN A 45 -2.54 6.55 -10.38
N GLY A 46 -1.29 6.63 -10.84
CA GLY A 46 -0.46 7.84 -10.77
C GLY A 46 0.24 8.04 -9.42
N SER A 47 0.11 7.09 -8.49
CA SER A 47 0.70 7.19 -7.14
C SER A 47 1.97 6.36 -6.99
N THR A 48 2.25 5.44 -7.92
CA THR A 48 3.38 4.50 -7.81
C THR A 48 4.71 5.17 -7.52
N GLU A 49 5.05 6.24 -8.22
CA GLU A 49 6.33 6.93 -8.05
C GLU A 49 6.48 7.53 -6.64
N LYS A 50 5.39 8.06 -6.07
CA LYS A 50 5.39 8.63 -4.73
C LYS A 50 5.64 7.57 -3.66
N TYR A 51 5.00 6.42 -3.79
CA TYR A 51 5.23 5.28 -2.90
C TYR A 51 6.64 4.69 -3.06
N LYS A 52 7.23 4.70 -4.27
CA LYS A 52 8.62 4.30 -4.50
C LYS A 52 9.65 5.27 -3.92
N GLN A 53 9.32 6.56 -3.84
CA GLN A 53 10.20 7.59 -3.30
C GLN A 53 10.08 7.75 -1.78
N ASP A 54 9.02 7.24 -1.17
CA ASP A 54 8.79 7.36 0.27
C ASP A 54 9.77 6.54 1.12
N LYS A 55 10.13 7.07 2.29
CA LYS A 55 11.08 6.47 3.24
C LYS A 55 10.69 5.07 3.73
N HIS A 56 9.41 4.77 3.89
CA HIS A 56 8.90 3.52 4.45
C HIS A 56 8.19 2.64 3.41
N TRP A 57 7.56 3.25 2.39
CA TRP A 57 6.85 2.48 1.36
C TRP A 57 7.77 1.96 0.25
N LYS A 58 8.96 2.55 0.04
CA LYS A 58 9.94 2.11 -0.97
C LYS A 58 10.40 0.65 -0.83
N TYR A 59 10.20 0.03 0.32
CA TYR A 59 10.63 -1.35 0.57
C TYR A 59 9.74 -2.39 -0.14
N PHE A 60 8.50 -2.04 -0.51
CA PHE A 60 7.63 -2.92 -1.29
C PHE A 60 8.17 -3.12 -2.70
N SER A 61 8.52 -4.35 -3.04
CA SER A 61 9.05 -4.68 -4.37
C SER A 61 7.95 -4.84 -5.42
N GLN A 62 6.73 -5.17 -4.98
CA GLN A 62 5.56 -5.36 -5.83
C GLN A 62 4.55 -4.24 -5.57
N ILE A 63 4.60 -3.17 -6.36
CA ILE A 63 3.62 -2.08 -6.32
C ILE A 63 2.81 -2.14 -7.61
N GLU A 64 1.50 -2.36 -7.48
CA GLU A 64 0.55 -2.38 -8.59
C GLU A 64 -0.43 -1.22 -8.45
N GLU A 65 -0.74 -0.57 -9.56
CA GLU A 65 -1.80 0.44 -9.58
C GLU A 65 -3.15 -0.25 -9.75
N TYR A 66 -4.15 0.21 -9.01
CA TYR A 66 -5.53 -0.11 -9.32
C TYR A 66 -6.22 1.15 -9.84
N GLY A 67 -6.59 1.11 -11.11
CA GLY A 67 -7.30 2.18 -11.79
C GLY A 67 -8.78 2.19 -11.38
N THR A 68 -9.30 3.38 -11.12
CA THR A 68 -10.73 3.70 -10.93
C THR A 68 -11.54 3.55 -12.23
N THR A 69 -11.46 2.42 -12.92
CA THR A 69 -12.39 2.13 -14.04
C THR A 69 -13.75 1.62 -13.56
N LEU A 70 -14.07 1.67 -12.26
CA LEU A 70 -15.36 1.22 -11.70
C LEU A 70 -16.16 2.27 -10.92
N GLN A 71 -16.03 3.58 -11.22
CA GLN A 71 -17.07 4.54 -10.79
C GLN A 71 -17.38 5.71 -11.75
N ALA A 72 -16.98 5.62 -13.02
CA ALA A 72 -17.64 6.35 -14.11
C ALA A 72 -18.66 5.48 -14.88
N MET A 73 -18.90 4.25 -14.44
CA MET A 73 -19.92 3.35 -14.96
C MET A 73 -20.85 2.93 -13.82
N ASN A 74 -21.65 3.89 -13.35
CA ASN A 74 -22.98 3.70 -12.76
C ASN A 74 -23.64 5.09 -12.66
N ARG A 75 -23.70 5.76 -13.80
CA ARG A 75 -24.77 6.73 -14.11
C ARG A 75 -25.64 6.06 -15.16
N SER A 76 -26.64 5.32 -14.73
CA SER A 76 -27.86 4.94 -15.47
C SER A 76 -28.81 4.26 -14.49
#